data_AF-A0A7G2TKQ9-F1
#
_entry.id   AF-A0A7G2TKQ9-F1
#
_cell.length_a   1.000
_cell.length_b   1.000
_cell.length_c   1.000
_cell.angle_alpha   90.00
_cell.angle_beta   90.00
_cell.angle_gamma   90.00
#
_symmetry.space_group_name_H-M   'P 1'
#
loop_
_entity.id
_entity.type
_entity.pdbx_description
1 polymer ?
#
loop_
_entity_poly.entity_id
_entity_poly.type
_entity_poly.pdbx_seq_one_letter_code
_entity_poly.pdbx_strand_id
1 'polypeptide(L)'
;MIKDHPPRCPSSADSGRNCSKSDILKRIVTRRKEMKDETRPERIWRIAESGWLATRTPEFRQALREEVHVQRFEEGEYTHHIGDGPGGIYCVIEGSFGVYASSDGAGVILGHIFRPGAWFGQGPMTADIPRYLAFKAMEPSRILTVSLPAIDRVVRRVPDGQRQFLSLSEYNQLLMTRTIADLLIRKADLRLASVLLRLLESDTGSEIDGPTPCTVTQAELSEMANVSRHTANAVLKRFANEGWVQLGYGCIGLRDAEALRSFALAGQ
;
A
#
# COMPACT_ATOMS: atom_id res chain seq x y z
N MET A 1 -60.69 8.08 22.41
CA MET A 1 -59.94 9.33 22.14
C MET A 1 -58.82 9.33 23.16
N ILE A 2 -57.53 9.14 22.87
CA ILE A 2 -56.65 9.55 21.77
C ILE A 2 -55.60 8.42 21.59
N LYS A 3 -55.22 8.11 20.34
CA LYS A 3 -54.09 7.22 19.99
C LYS A 3 -52.92 8.12 19.61
N ASP A 4 -51.78 8.00 20.28
CA ASP A 4 -50.54 8.66 19.84
C ASP A 4 -49.78 7.78 18.83
N HIS A 5 -49.44 8.38 17.70
CA HIS A 5 -48.47 7.91 16.72
C HIS A 5 -47.30 8.91 16.69
N PRO A 6 -46.07 8.45 16.39
CA PRO A 6 -44.83 9.19 16.59
C PRO A 6 -44.58 10.27 15.51
N PRO A 7 -43.71 11.27 15.78
CA PRO A 7 -43.29 12.23 14.77
C PRO A 7 -42.33 11.58 13.77
N ARG A 8 -42.68 11.71 12.49
CA ARG A 8 -41.91 11.22 11.33
C ARG A 8 -40.57 11.94 11.19
N CYS A 9 -39.50 11.19 10.94
CA CYS A 9 -38.25 11.72 10.41
C CYS A 9 -38.42 12.19 8.94
N PRO A 10 -37.77 13.30 8.53
CA PRO A 10 -37.76 13.69 7.13
C PRO A 10 -36.84 12.75 6.32
N SER A 11 -37.34 12.31 5.17
CA SER A 11 -36.63 11.51 4.18
C SER A 11 -35.49 12.31 3.54
N SER A 12 -34.24 11.90 3.75
CA SER A 12 -33.10 12.34 2.94
C SER A 12 -32.89 11.39 1.77
N ALA A 13 -33.74 11.53 0.75
CA ALA A 13 -33.38 11.20 -0.61
C ALA A 13 -32.68 12.44 -1.21
N ASP A 14 -31.34 12.48 -1.24
CA ASP A 14 -30.61 12.97 -2.41
C ASP A 14 -29.08 12.76 -2.34
N SER A 15 -28.52 12.47 -3.51
CA SER A 15 -27.11 12.50 -3.90
C SER A 15 -26.20 11.34 -3.47
N GLY A 16 -26.56 10.14 -3.94
CA GLY A 16 -25.55 9.20 -4.43
C GLY A 16 -24.73 9.87 -5.54
N ARG A 17 -23.65 10.56 -5.18
CA ARG A 17 -22.67 11.06 -6.14
C ARG A 17 -21.93 9.88 -6.74
N ASN A 18 -22.49 9.34 -7.81
CA ASN A 18 -21.78 8.48 -8.75
C ASN A 18 -20.58 9.26 -9.29
N CYS A 19 -19.40 9.02 -8.70
CA CYS A 19 -18.14 9.50 -9.24
C CYS A 19 -17.95 8.83 -10.61
N SER A 20 -18.15 9.61 -11.67
CA SER A 20 -18.13 9.14 -13.05
C SER A 20 -16.71 8.73 -13.43
N LYS A 21 -16.56 7.83 -14.43
CA LYS A 21 -15.26 7.52 -15.07
C LYS A 21 -14.48 8.80 -15.43
N SER A 22 -15.21 9.86 -15.81
CA SER A 22 -14.67 11.19 -16.11
C SER A 22 -13.97 11.83 -14.90
N ASP A 23 -14.48 11.66 -13.69
CA ASP A 23 -13.97 12.31 -12.48
C ASP A 23 -12.70 11.63 -11.95
N ILE A 24 -12.61 10.31 -12.07
CA ILE A 24 -11.41 9.53 -11.70
C ILE A 24 -10.27 9.81 -12.68
N LEU A 25 -10.54 9.78 -13.99
CA LEU A 25 -9.56 10.12 -15.03
C LEU A 25 -9.12 11.58 -14.93
N LYS A 26 -10.04 12.52 -14.65
CA LYS A 26 -9.69 13.92 -14.41
C LYS A 26 -8.79 14.06 -13.18
N ARG A 27 -9.03 13.33 -12.08
CA ARG A 27 -8.15 13.36 -10.90
C ARG A 27 -6.74 12.82 -11.18
N ILE A 28 -6.62 11.74 -11.96
CA ILE A 28 -5.33 11.18 -12.39
C ILE A 28 -4.59 12.18 -13.30
N VAL A 29 -5.29 12.79 -14.26
CA VAL A 29 -4.72 13.77 -15.20
C VAL A 29 -4.37 15.09 -14.52
N THR A 30 -5.17 15.54 -13.54
CA THR A 30 -4.88 16.74 -12.72
C THR A 30 -3.66 16.51 -11.85
N ARG A 31 -3.50 15.34 -11.21
CA ARG A 31 -2.24 14.94 -10.54
C ARG A 31 -1.03 15.03 -11.48
N ARG A 32 -1.19 14.56 -12.72
CA ARG A 32 -0.13 14.63 -13.74
C ARG A 32 0.23 16.06 -14.17
N LYS A 33 -0.68 17.03 -14.01
CA LYS A 33 -0.43 18.47 -14.21
C LYS A 33 0.17 19.15 -12.98
N GLU A 34 -0.20 18.72 -11.78
CA GLU A 34 0.42 19.14 -10.50
C GLU A 34 1.89 18.67 -10.37
N MET A 35 2.30 17.61 -11.09
CA MET A 35 3.69 17.15 -11.19
C MET A 35 4.69 18.21 -11.70
N LYS A 36 4.21 19.32 -12.30
CA LYS A 36 5.06 20.43 -12.75
C LYS A 36 5.34 21.48 -11.67
N ASP A 37 4.65 21.43 -10.53
CA ASP A 37 4.79 22.44 -9.47
C ASP A 37 5.40 21.80 -8.22
N GLU A 38 6.51 22.39 -7.79
CA GLU A 38 7.38 21.99 -6.69
C GLU A 38 6.69 21.22 -5.55
N THR A 39 7.08 19.95 -5.40
CA THR A 39 6.98 19.23 -4.13
C THR A 39 7.72 20.00 -3.05
N ARG A 40 6.99 20.79 -2.25
CA ARG A 40 7.51 21.34 -1.01
C ARG A 40 8.13 20.19 -0.20
N PRO A 41 9.41 20.30 0.24
CA PRO A 41 10.06 19.28 1.07
C PRO A 41 9.20 18.82 2.26
N GLU A 42 8.41 19.74 2.82
CA GLU A 42 7.46 19.43 3.90
C GLU A 42 6.35 18.45 3.52
N ARG A 43 5.86 18.49 2.27
CA ARG A 43 4.84 17.53 1.81
C ARG A 43 5.44 16.13 1.66
N ILE A 44 6.65 16.04 1.08
CA ILE A 44 7.37 14.77 0.95
C ILE A 44 7.60 14.17 2.34
N TRP A 45 8.11 14.98 3.27
CA TRP A 45 8.40 14.51 4.61
C TRP A 45 7.14 14.08 5.37
N ARG A 46 6.03 14.82 5.27
CA ARG A 46 4.75 14.43 5.88
C ARG A 46 4.28 13.05 5.42
N ILE A 47 4.46 12.72 4.14
CA ILE A 47 4.12 11.39 3.61
C ILE A 47 5.06 10.34 4.22
N ALA A 48 6.36 10.60 4.19
CA ALA A 48 7.37 9.70 4.75
C ALA A 48 7.19 9.44 6.25
N GLU A 49 6.70 10.43 6.98
CA GLU A 49 6.45 10.41 8.43
C GLU A 49 5.12 9.73 8.80
N SER A 50 4.47 9.03 7.87
CA SER A 50 3.31 8.18 8.15
C SER A 50 3.74 6.72 8.43
N GLY A 51 2.79 5.86 8.80
CA GLY A 51 3.03 4.42 8.97
C GLY A 51 4.12 4.10 10.01
N TRP A 52 5.15 3.36 9.60
CA TRP A 52 6.26 2.97 10.46
C TRP A 52 6.96 4.19 11.09
N LEU A 53 7.31 5.19 10.29
CA LEU A 53 8.13 6.32 10.75
C LEU A 53 7.39 7.18 11.77
N ALA A 54 6.07 7.30 11.66
CA ALA A 54 5.21 8.02 12.61
C ALA A 54 5.38 7.55 14.06
N THR A 55 5.70 6.26 14.24
CA THR A 55 5.84 5.61 15.55
C THR A 55 7.25 5.68 16.13
N ARG A 56 8.19 6.34 15.44
CA ARG A 56 9.58 6.49 15.87
C ARG A 56 9.77 7.80 16.65
N THR A 57 10.86 7.90 17.40
CA THR A 57 11.14 9.09 18.21
C THR A 57 11.36 10.34 17.34
N PRO A 58 10.99 11.54 17.80
CA PRO A 58 11.25 12.79 17.07
C PRO A 58 12.73 12.96 16.68
N GLU A 59 13.65 12.58 17.55
CA GLU A 59 15.10 12.69 17.31
C GLU A 59 15.53 11.77 16.16
N PHE A 60 15.00 10.54 16.11
CA PHE A 60 15.25 9.60 15.03
C PHE A 60 14.68 10.12 13.70
N ARG A 61 13.44 10.61 13.73
CA ARG A 61 12.79 11.18 12.54
C ARG A 61 13.59 12.34 11.98
N GLN A 62 14.05 13.26 12.83
CA GLN A 62 14.86 14.39 12.41
C GLN A 62 16.22 13.96 11.85
N ALA A 63 16.94 13.05 12.52
CA ALA A 63 18.22 12.55 12.02
C ALA A 63 18.08 11.82 10.68
N LEU A 64 17.03 11.02 10.51
CA LEU A 64 16.74 10.33 9.24
C LEU A 64 16.42 11.34 8.12
N ARG A 65 15.64 12.38 8.42
CA ARG A 65 15.26 13.45 7.47
C ARG A 65 16.47 14.12 6.81
N GLU A 66 17.56 14.27 7.55
CA GLU A 66 18.79 14.91 7.08
C GLU A 66 19.60 14.02 6.12
N GLU A 67 19.23 12.74 6.00
CA GLU A 67 20.00 11.70 5.31
C GLU A 67 19.25 11.10 4.09
N VAL A 68 18.07 11.63 3.77
CA VAL A 68 17.24 11.14 2.66
C VAL A 68 17.56 11.84 1.34
N HIS A 69 17.52 11.10 0.24
CA HIS A 69 17.57 11.65 -1.12
C HIS A 69 16.37 11.20 -1.94
N VAL A 70 15.79 12.12 -2.72
CA VAL A 70 14.69 11.81 -3.64
C VAL A 70 15.23 11.16 -4.90
N GLN A 71 14.68 10.01 -5.27
CA GLN A 71 14.96 9.34 -6.54
C GLN A 71 13.65 9.11 -7.32
N ARG A 72 13.73 9.21 -8.65
CA ARG A 72 12.61 8.96 -9.57
C ARG A 72 12.80 7.60 -10.24
N PHE A 73 11.68 6.95 -10.50
CA PHE A 73 11.60 5.68 -11.22
C PHE A 73 10.48 5.75 -12.25
N GLU A 74 10.75 5.27 -13.46
CA GLU A 74 9.73 4.97 -14.45
C GLU A 74 9.04 3.64 -14.14
N GLU A 75 7.85 3.42 -14.73
CA GLU A 75 7.13 2.15 -14.60
C GLU A 75 8.01 0.99 -15.09
N GLY A 76 8.10 -0.07 -14.28
CA GLY A 76 8.89 -1.26 -14.59
C GLY A 76 10.33 -1.21 -14.14
N GLU A 77 10.85 -0.05 -13.69
CA GLU A 77 12.20 0.05 -13.14
C GLU A 77 12.29 -0.58 -11.73
N TYR A 78 13.45 -1.13 -11.41
CA TYR A 78 13.70 -1.80 -10.13
C TYR A 78 14.59 -0.95 -9.24
N THR A 79 14.30 -0.90 -7.93
CA THR A 79 15.30 -0.39 -6.97
C THR A 79 16.47 -1.37 -6.84
N HIS A 80 16.17 -2.66 -6.93
CA HIS A 80 17.12 -3.77 -6.93
C HIS A 80 16.42 -5.07 -7.37
N HIS A 81 17.20 -5.98 -7.93
CA HIS A 81 16.83 -7.34 -8.25
C HIS A 81 17.23 -8.31 -7.13
N ILE A 82 16.74 -9.55 -7.23
CA ILE A 82 17.19 -10.65 -6.37
C ILE A 82 18.64 -10.98 -6.75
N GLY A 83 19.50 -11.14 -5.76
CA GLY A 83 20.94 -11.39 -5.91
C GLY A 83 21.79 -10.12 -5.94
N ASP A 84 21.18 -8.93 -6.04
CA ASP A 84 21.91 -7.67 -5.99
C ASP A 84 22.58 -7.43 -4.63
N GLY A 85 23.54 -6.51 -4.64
CA GLY A 85 24.24 -6.03 -3.45
C GLY A 85 23.34 -5.26 -2.46
N PRO A 86 23.92 -4.84 -1.32
CA PRO A 86 23.14 -4.50 -0.13
C PRO A 86 22.40 -3.14 -0.21
N GLY A 87 22.68 -2.26 -1.17
CA GLY A 87 21.86 -1.07 -1.47
C GLY A 87 21.57 -0.15 -0.26
N GLY A 88 20.29 0.10 0.02
CA GLY A 88 19.81 0.89 1.16
C GLY A 88 18.34 0.62 1.51
N ILE A 89 17.71 1.53 2.27
CA ILE A 89 16.26 1.52 2.50
C ILE A 89 15.57 2.61 1.69
N TYR A 90 14.26 2.41 1.49
CA TYR A 90 13.46 3.21 0.60
C TYR A 90 12.12 3.57 1.24
N CYS A 91 11.55 4.72 0.86
CA CYS A 91 10.18 5.11 1.22
C CYS A 91 9.43 5.55 -0.03
N VAL A 92 8.25 4.99 -0.29
CA VAL A 92 7.40 5.49 -1.38
C VAL A 92 6.85 6.87 -0.99
N ILE A 93 6.97 7.86 -1.86
CA ILE A 93 6.40 9.20 -1.67
C ILE A 93 5.29 9.47 -2.69
N GLU A 94 5.44 8.89 -3.87
CA GLU A 94 4.47 8.96 -4.96
C GLU A 94 4.57 7.69 -5.80
N GLY A 95 3.46 7.27 -6.38
CA GLY A 95 3.35 6.02 -7.12
C GLY A 95 3.28 4.80 -6.20
N SER A 96 3.82 3.68 -6.67
CA SER A 96 3.76 2.40 -5.95
C SER A 96 4.85 1.43 -6.37
N PHE A 97 5.22 0.52 -5.45
CA PHE A 97 6.25 -0.49 -5.67
C PHE A 97 5.74 -1.90 -5.36
N GLY A 98 5.81 -2.80 -6.34
CA GLY A 98 5.54 -4.21 -6.12
C GLY A 98 6.75 -4.90 -5.52
N VAL A 99 6.53 -5.73 -4.49
CA VAL A 99 7.55 -6.64 -3.98
C VAL A 99 7.38 -8.02 -4.59
N TYR A 100 8.49 -8.56 -5.05
CA TYR A 100 8.55 -9.81 -5.77
C TYR A 100 9.48 -10.79 -5.05
N ALA A 101 8.99 -12.01 -4.87
CA ALA A 101 9.77 -13.13 -4.34
C ALA A 101 10.00 -14.15 -5.45
N SER A 102 11.14 -14.86 -5.39
CA SER A 102 11.41 -15.99 -6.28
C SER A 102 10.93 -17.29 -5.65
N SER A 103 10.37 -18.16 -6.48
CA SER A 103 10.03 -19.55 -6.17
C SER A 103 10.63 -20.46 -7.24
N ASP A 104 11.33 -21.51 -6.82
CA ASP A 104 11.97 -22.47 -7.74
C ASP A 104 10.99 -23.10 -8.74
N GLY A 105 9.72 -23.27 -8.35
CA GLY A 105 8.68 -23.88 -9.19
C GLY A 105 7.80 -22.89 -9.95
N ALA A 106 7.75 -21.63 -9.54
CA ALA A 106 6.77 -20.65 -10.04
C ALA A 106 7.40 -19.34 -10.53
N GLY A 107 8.72 -19.22 -10.48
CA GLY A 107 9.44 -18.02 -10.91
C GLY A 107 9.25 -16.85 -9.95
N VAL A 108 9.27 -15.63 -10.49
CA VAL A 108 9.17 -14.39 -9.72
C VAL A 108 7.69 -13.98 -9.62
N ILE A 109 7.19 -13.82 -8.39
CA ILE A 109 5.75 -13.62 -8.10
C ILE A 109 5.55 -12.35 -7.27
N LEU A 110 4.54 -11.55 -7.63
CA LEU A 110 4.10 -10.38 -6.86
C LEU A 110 3.47 -10.81 -5.52
N GLY A 111 4.06 -10.40 -4.40
CA GLY A 111 3.54 -10.67 -3.06
C GLY A 111 2.69 -9.53 -2.48
N HIS A 112 3.09 -8.28 -2.72
CA HIS A 112 2.41 -7.09 -2.20
C HIS A 112 2.77 -5.82 -3.00
N ILE A 113 1.98 -4.76 -2.82
CA ILE A 113 2.22 -3.44 -3.42
C ILE A 113 2.35 -2.40 -2.30
N PHE A 114 3.53 -1.79 -2.20
CA PHE A 114 3.85 -0.69 -1.28
C PHE A 114 3.36 0.65 -1.84
N ARG A 115 2.77 1.48 -0.97
CA ARG A 115 2.14 2.77 -1.28
C ARG A 115 2.81 3.92 -0.53
N PRO A 116 2.49 5.19 -0.87
CA PRO A 116 3.10 6.35 -0.24
C PRO A 116 3.09 6.27 1.29
N GLY A 117 4.25 6.53 1.91
CA GLY A 117 4.50 6.39 3.34
C GLY A 117 5.11 5.05 3.75
N ALA A 118 5.06 4.03 2.88
CA ALA A 118 5.59 2.73 3.21
C ALA A 118 7.12 2.67 3.03
N TRP A 119 7.81 2.23 4.09
CA TRP A 119 9.26 2.04 4.12
C TRP A 119 9.62 0.57 3.89
N PHE A 120 10.65 0.31 3.09
CA PHE A 120 11.08 -1.04 2.71
C PHE A 120 12.57 -1.12 2.38
N GLY A 121 13.04 -2.33 2.05
CA GLY A 121 14.42 -2.56 1.59
C GLY A 121 15.42 -2.83 2.72
N GLN A 122 14.96 -3.02 3.96
CA GLN A 122 15.80 -3.17 5.16
C GLN A 122 16.62 -4.46 5.26
N GLY A 123 16.44 -5.44 4.37
CA GLY A 123 17.11 -6.75 4.44
C GLY A 123 18.63 -6.65 4.69
N PRO A 124 19.39 -5.91 3.85
CA PRO A 124 20.84 -5.84 4.00
C PRO A 124 21.36 -5.04 5.19
N MET A 125 20.50 -4.27 5.85
CA MET A 125 20.85 -3.61 7.11
C MET A 125 20.89 -4.61 8.27
N THR A 126 20.07 -5.67 8.20
CA THR A 126 19.94 -6.67 9.28
C THR A 126 20.81 -7.90 9.10
N ALA A 127 21.25 -8.18 7.87
CA ALA A 127 22.04 -9.35 7.56
C ALA A 127 22.95 -9.05 6.36
N ASP A 128 24.19 -9.52 6.43
CA ASP A 128 25.14 -9.46 5.31
C ASP A 128 24.82 -10.55 4.27
N ILE A 129 23.63 -10.42 3.68
CA ILE A 129 23.11 -11.34 2.66
C ILE A 129 22.73 -10.56 1.40
N PRO A 130 22.83 -11.19 0.21
CA PRO A 130 22.30 -10.61 -1.02
C PRO A 130 20.81 -10.31 -0.90
N ARG A 131 20.32 -9.41 -1.77
CA ARG A 131 18.89 -9.13 -1.88
C ARG A 131 18.11 -10.40 -2.21
N TYR A 132 17.12 -10.74 -1.37
CA TYR A 132 16.27 -11.92 -1.55
C TYR A 132 14.85 -11.57 -2.03
N LEU A 133 14.55 -10.28 -2.15
CA LEU A 133 13.32 -9.74 -2.75
C LEU A 133 13.72 -8.73 -3.83
N ALA A 134 12.91 -8.62 -4.87
CA ALA A 134 13.01 -7.55 -5.86
C ALA A 134 11.87 -6.54 -5.64
N PHE A 135 12.14 -5.27 -5.94
CA PHE A 135 11.15 -4.21 -5.80
C PHE A 135 11.09 -3.40 -7.10
N LYS A 136 9.93 -3.40 -7.73
CA LYS A 136 9.67 -2.80 -9.05
C LYS A 136 8.64 -1.68 -8.94
N ALA A 137 8.89 -0.54 -9.57
CA ALA A 137 7.91 0.53 -9.72
C ALA A 137 6.74 0.01 -10.58
N MET A 138 5.52 0.13 -10.06
CA MET A 138 4.29 -0.33 -10.75
C MET A 138 3.67 0.78 -11.62
N GLU A 139 4.13 2.01 -11.42
CA GLU A 139 3.77 3.23 -12.14
C GLU A 139 4.92 4.23 -11.97
N PRO A 140 4.96 5.35 -12.71
CA PRO A 140 5.93 6.41 -12.47
C PRO A 140 5.92 6.84 -11.00
N SER A 141 7.07 6.70 -10.34
CA SER A 141 7.17 6.73 -8.89
C SER A 141 8.29 7.64 -8.41
N ARG A 142 8.14 8.10 -7.16
CA ARG A 142 9.17 8.84 -6.44
C ARG A 142 9.37 8.24 -5.07
N ILE A 143 10.62 8.02 -4.70
CA ILE A 143 10.98 7.46 -3.42
C ILE A 143 11.99 8.34 -2.69
N LEU A 144 12.02 8.24 -1.37
CA LEU A 144 13.21 8.58 -0.59
C LEU A 144 14.13 7.37 -0.55
N THR A 145 15.44 7.64 -0.59
CA THR A 145 16.50 6.66 -0.49
C THR A 145 17.38 7.00 0.71
N VAL A 146 17.81 5.99 1.45
CA VAL A 146 18.80 6.13 2.53
C VAL A 146 19.83 5.02 2.37
N SER A 147 21.07 5.41 2.10
CA SER A 147 22.18 4.48 1.92
C SER A 147 22.61 3.84 3.24
N LEU A 148 23.30 2.69 3.19
CA LEU A 148 23.85 2.07 4.41
C LEU A 148 24.80 3.01 5.20
N PRO A 149 25.73 3.76 4.56
CA PRO A 149 26.55 4.72 5.30
C PRO A 149 25.74 5.84 5.97
N ALA A 150 24.60 6.22 5.39
CA ALA A 150 23.67 7.19 5.98
C ALA A 150 22.96 6.60 7.20
N ILE A 151 22.49 5.35 7.12
CA ILE A 151 21.94 4.59 8.25
C ILE A 151 22.94 4.56 9.41
N ASP A 152 24.22 4.26 9.14
CA ASP A 152 25.27 4.24 10.16
C ASP A 152 25.46 5.61 10.84
N ARG A 153 25.34 6.71 10.08
CA ARG A 153 25.41 8.07 10.64
C ARG A 153 24.23 8.36 11.56
N VAL A 154 23.01 8.00 11.17
CA VAL A 154 21.81 8.15 12.01
C VAL A 154 21.96 7.33 13.30
N VAL A 155 22.38 6.07 13.20
CA VAL A 155 22.60 5.17 14.34
C VAL A 155 23.60 5.74 15.33
N ARG A 156 24.72 6.33 14.85
CA ARG A 156 25.73 6.94 15.73
C ARG A 156 25.24 8.21 16.43
N ARG A 157 24.29 8.93 15.83
CA ARG A 157 23.78 10.21 16.35
C ARG A 157 22.62 10.05 17.33
N VAL A 158 21.80 9.02 17.16
CA VAL A 158 20.55 8.84 17.90
C VAL A 158 20.68 7.70 18.89
N PRO A 159 20.47 7.93 20.21
CA PRO A 159 20.36 6.86 21.19
C PRO A 159 19.33 5.82 20.76
N ASP A 160 19.66 4.53 20.89
CA ASP A 160 18.85 3.41 20.42
C ASP A 160 18.51 3.42 18.91
N GLY A 161 19.26 4.15 18.08
CA GLY A 161 19.03 4.25 16.63
C GLY A 161 18.96 2.88 15.92
N GLN A 162 19.74 1.90 16.38
CA GLN A 162 19.66 0.52 15.88
C GLN A 162 18.29 -0.10 16.14
N ARG A 163 17.72 0.07 17.33
CA ARG A 163 16.39 -0.43 17.70
C ARG A 163 15.30 0.27 16.90
N GLN A 164 15.46 1.57 16.63
CA GLN A 164 14.55 2.31 15.76
C GLN A 164 14.54 1.68 14.37
N PHE A 165 15.70 1.43 13.75
CA PHE A 165 15.77 0.78 12.45
C PHE A 165 15.30 -0.69 12.47
N LEU A 166 15.66 -1.48 13.48
CA LEU A 166 15.23 -2.87 13.62
C LEU A 166 13.70 -3.00 13.65
N SER A 167 13.01 -2.02 14.22
CA SER A 167 11.54 -2.00 14.22
C SER A 167 10.93 -1.90 12.82
N LEU A 168 11.67 -1.43 11.81
CA LEU A 168 11.22 -1.46 10.41
C LEU A 168 11.13 -2.91 9.91
N SER A 169 12.12 -3.73 10.28
CA SER A 169 12.12 -5.16 9.95
C SER A 169 10.93 -5.86 10.60
N GLU A 170 10.63 -5.57 11.86
CA GLU A 170 9.45 -6.10 12.55
C GLU A 170 8.14 -5.63 11.87
N TYR A 171 8.04 -4.33 11.56
CA TYR A 171 6.88 -3.75 10.90
C TYR A 171 6.59 -4.44 9.56
N ASN A 172 7.63 -4.65 8.74
CA ASN A 172 7.50 -5.35 7.47
C ASN A 172 7.34 -6.87 7.62
N GLN A 173 7.89 -7.49 8.67
CA GLN A 173 7.69 -8.90 8.96
C GLN A 173 6.22 -9.20 9.25
N LEU A 174 5.54 -8.35 10.04
CA LEU A 174 4.09 -8.48 10.28
C LEU A 174 3.29 -8.43 8.98
N LEU A 175 3.66 -7.54 8.04
CA LEU A 175 3.03 -7.46 6.72
C LEU A 175 3.27 -8.75 5.90
N MET A 176 4.48 -9.29 5.94
CA MET A 176 4.79 -10.56 5.25
C MET A 176 4.04 -11.74 5.88
N THR A 177 3.95 -11.81 7.21
CA THR A 177 3.17 -12.83 7.92
C THR A 177 1.69 -12.77 7.54
N ARG A 178 1.10 -11.58 7.43
CA ARG A 178 -0.28 -11.40 6.93
C ARG A 178 -0.42 -11.86 5.48
N THR A 179 0.56 -11.56 4.63
CA THR A 179 0.57 -12.00 3.23
C THR A 179 0.58 -13.53 3.13
N ILE A 180 1.37 -14.22 3.97
CA ILE A 180 1.37 -15.68 4.06
C ILE A 180 0.02 -16.19 4.58
N ALA A 181 -0.52 -15.58 5.64
CA ALA A 181 -1.81 -15.97 6.21
C ALA A 181 -2.95 -15.90 5.18
N ASP A 182 -2.99 -14.85 4.34
CA ASP A 182 -3.96 -14.73 3.25
C ASP A 182 -3.85 -15.93 2.27
N LEU A 183 -2.63 -16.32 1.90
CA LEU A 183 -2.39 -17.42 0.97
C LEU A 183 -2.84 -18.79 1.50
N LEU A 184 -2.85 -18.97 2.81
CA LEU A 184 -3.32 -20.20 3.48
C LEU A 184 -4.85 -20.31 3.51
N ILE A 185 -5.58 -19.25 3.17
CA ILE A 185 -7.04 -19.28 3.07
C ILE A 185 -7.44 -20.18 1.88
N ARG A 186 -8.20 -21.25 2.17
CA ARG A 186 -8.59 -22.27 1.18
C ARG A 186 -9.57 -21.75 0.13
N LYS A 187 -10.55 -20.96 0.54
CA LYS A 187 -11.59 -20.45 -0.37
C LYS A 187 -11.09 -19.20 -1.10
N ALA A 188 -11.14 -19.25 -2.43
CA ALA A 188 -10.60 -18.21 -3.30
C ALA A 188 -11.26 -16.84 -3.11
N ASP A 189 -12.56 -16.80 -2.83
CA ASP A 189 -13.30 -15.57 -2.58
C ASP A 189 -12.90 -14.91 -1.26
N LEU A 190 -12.80 -15.69 -0.17
CA LEU A 190 -12.28 -15.20 1.11
C LEU A 190 -10.84 -14.69 0.97
N ARG A 191 -9.99 -15.42 0.25
CA ARG A 191 -8.61 -15.02 0.01
C ARG A 191 -8.53 -13.70 -0.75
N LEU A 192 -9.32 -13.53 -1.82
CA LEU A 192 -9.40 -12.26 -2.56
C LEU A 192 -9.88 -11.10 -1.68
N ALA A 193 -10.87 -11.34 -0.81
CA ALA A 193 -11.33 -10.34 0.16
C ALA A 193 -10.21 -9.94 1.12
N SER A 194 -9.48 -10.89 1.70
CA SER A 194 -8.37 -10.61 2.62
C SER A 194 -7.23 -9.84 1.95
N VAL A 195 -6.85 -10.21 0.72
CA VAL A 195 -5.81 -9.48 -0.05
C VAL A 195 -6.27 -8.04 -0.34
N LEU A 196 -7.53 -7.85 -0.73
CA LEU A 196 -8.10 -6.51 -0.93
C LEU A 196 -8.06 -5.68 0.36
N LEU A 197 -8.49 -6.25 1.49
CA LEU A 197 -8.49 -5.56 2.78
C LEU A 197 -7.06 -5.19 3.21
N ARG A 198 -6.09 -6.11 3.09
CA ARG A 198 -4.67 -5.82 3.38
C ARG A 198 -4.14 -4.68 2.52
N LEU A 199 -4.49 -4.63 1.24
CA LEU A 199 -4.08 -3.55 0.35
C LEU A 199 -4.78 -2.24 0.67
N LEU A 200 -6.06 -2.26 1.02
CA LEU A 200 -6.92 -1.06 1.00
C LEU A 200 -7.21 -0.45 2.36
N GLU A 201 -7.04 -1.21 3.44
CA GLU A 201 -7.23 -0.70 4.80
C GLU A 201 -5.94 -0.17 5.40
N SER A 202 -4.78 -0.64 4.92
CA SER A 202 -3.46 -0.13 5.32
C SER A 202 -3.24 1.34 4.90
N ASP A 203 -4.06 1.87 4.00
CA ASP A 203 -4.05 3.27 3.54
C ASP A 203 -4.80 4.24 4.48
N THR A 204 -5.39 3.76 5.58
CA THR A 204 -6.26 4.59 6.46
C THR A 204 -5.51 5.46 7.48
N GLY A 205 -4.17 5.39 7.52
CA GLY A 205 -3.34 6.22 8.41
C GLY A 205 -3.03 7.62 7.89
N SER A 206 -3.52 7.99 6.70
CA SER A 206 -3.35 9.33 6.16
C SER A 206 -4.72 9.97 5.97
N GLU A 207 -4.97 11.10 6.63
CA GLU A 207 -5.98 12.08 6.24
C GLU A 207 -5.64 12.62 4.83
N ILE A 208 -5.87 11.80 3.80
CA ILE A 208 -5.84 12.23 2.41
C ILE A 208 -7.30 12.44 2.05
N ASP A 209 -7.73 13.69 2.07
CA ASP A 209 -9.07 14.11 1.68
C ASP A 209 -9.51 13.47 0.36
N GLY A 210 -10.57 12.65 0.42
CA GLY A 210 -11.28 12.10 -0.73
C GLY A 210 -11.15 10.58 -0.90
N PRO A 211 -12.00 9.97 -1.76
CA PRO A 211 -11.95 8.53 -2.00
C PRO A 211 -10.59 8.14 -2.55
N THR A 212 -9.88 7.26 -1.82
CA THR A 212 -8.56 6.74 -2.17
C THR A 212 -8.63 6.12 -3.57
N PRO A 213 -7.97 6.69 -4.59
CA PRO A 213 -7.95 6.10 -5.91
C PRO A 213 -7.07 4.85 -5.84
N CYS A 214 -7.67 3.69 -5.61
CA CYS A 214 -6.93 2.45 -5.58
C CYS A 214 -6.62 1.98 -7.00
N THR A 215 -5.33 1.88 -7.30
CA THR A 215 -4.71 1.49 -8.56
C THR A 215 -4.32 0.01 -8.61
N VAL A 216 -5.00 -0.89 -7.86
CA VAL A 216 -4.77 -2.33 -8.06
C VAL A 216 -5.61 -2.86 -9.21
N THR A 217 -4.96 -3.52 -10.14
CA THR A 217 -5.58 -4.20 -11.26
C THR A 217 -6.10 -5.58 -10.85
N GLN A 218 -7.05 -6.11 -11.62
CA GLN A 218 -7.54 -7.48 -11.45
C GLN A 218 -6.42 -8.51 -11.65
N ALA A 219 -5.44 -8.20 -12.50
CA ALA A 219 -4.31 -9.07 -12.76
C ALA A 219 -3.39 -9.16 -11.54
N GLU A 220 -2.97 -8.01 -10.99
CA GLU A 220 -2.14 -7.97 -9.78
C GLU A 220 -2.86 -8.61 -8.59
N LEU A 221 -4.16 -8.35 -8.43
CA LEU A 221 -4.94 -8.96 -7.37
C LEU A 221 -5.02 -10.49 -7.55
N SER A 222 -5.23 -10.98 -8.78
CA SER A 222 -5.27 -12.41 -9.06
C SER A 222 -3.94 -13.11 -8.77
N GLU A 223 -2.82 -12.42 -9.06
CA GLU A 223 -1.47 -12.91 -8.80
C GLU A 223 -1.20 -12.98 -7.28
N MET A 224 -1.44 -11.89 -6.55
CA MET A 224 -1.25 -11.85 -5.09
C MET A 224 -2.18 -12.81 -4.34
N ALA A 225 -3.41 -13.00 -4.83
CA ALA A 225 -4.35 -13.95 -4.26
C ALA A 225 -4.14 -15.38 -4.77
N ASN A 226 -3.14 -15.64 -5.63
CA ASN A 226 -2.85 -16.95 -6.20
C ASN A 226 -4.12 -17.65 -6.74
N VAL A 227 -4.85 -16.97 -7.63
CA VAL A 227 -6.06 -17.48 -8.30
C VAL A 227 -6.01 -17.17 -9.78
N SER A 228 -6.77 -17.92 -10.59
CA SER A 228 -6.91 -17.58 -12.00
C SER A 228 -7.59 -16.22 -12.19
N ARG A 229 -7.26 -15.51 -13.27
CA ARG A 229 -7.95 -14.26 -13.65
C ARG A 229 -9.46 -14.47 -13.82
N HIS A 230 -9.89 -15.63 -14.34
CA HIS A 230 -11.30 -15.96 -14.47
C HIS A 230 -12.01 -16.01 -13.10
N THR A 231 -11.41 -16.71 -12.14
CA THR A 231 -11.90 -16.79 -10.76
C THR A 231 -11.95 -15.42 -10.10
N ALA A 232 -10.86 -14.64 -10.20
CA ALA A 232 -10.80 -13.29 -9.65
C ALA A 232 -11.92 -12.40 -10.21
N ASN A 233 -12.13 -12.42 -11.53
CA ASN A 233 -13.15 -11.61 -12.18
C ASN A 233 -14.57 -11.99 -11.75
N ALA A 234 -14.85 -13.29 -11.59
CA ALA A 234 -16.15 -13.76 -11.12
C ALA A 234 -16.43 -13.30 -9.69
N VAL A 235 -15.45 -13.45 -8.78
CA VAL A 235 -15.57 -13.01 -7.39
C VAL A 235 -15.70 -11.49 -7.28
N LEU A 236 -14.88 -10.73 -8.00
CA LEU A 236 -14.94 -9.26 -7.98
C LEU A 236 -16.26 -8.72 -8.51
N LYS A 237 -16.86 -9.34 -9.53
CA LYS A 237 -18.21 -8.99 -10.00
C LYS A 237 -19.25 -9.23 -8.92
N ARG A 238 -19.15 -10.34 -8.18
CA ARG A 238 -20.03 -10.61 -7.03
C ARG A 238 -19.85 -9.53 -5.97
N PHE A 239 -18.63 -9.23 -5.54
CA PHE A 239 -18.37 -8.18 -4.54
C PHE A 239 -18.90 -6.81 -4.99
N ALA A 240 -18.82 -6.49 -6.29
CA ALA A 240 -19.38 -5.27 -6.83
C ALA A 240 -20.91 -5.25 -6.81
N ASN A 241 -21.55 -6.38 -7.13
CA ASN A 241 -23.01 -6.53 -7.05
C ASN A 241 -23.54 -6.43 -5.61
N GLU A 242 -22.76 -6.91 -4.64
CA GLU A 242 -23.03 -6.78 -3.19
C GLU A 242 -22.73 -5.36 -2.66
N GLY A 243 -22.16 -4.48 -3.49
CA GLY A 243 -21.83 -3.10 -3.12
C GLY A 243 -20.55 -2.94 -2.30
N TRP A 244 -19.77 -3.99 -2.08
CA TRP A 244 -18.56 -3.96 -1.25
C TRP A 244 -17.38 -3.29 -1.93
N VAL A 245 -17.31 -3.38 -3.26
CA VAL A 245 -16.24 -2.78 -4.07
C VAL A 245 -16.81 -2.07 -5.28
N GLN A 246 -16.04 -1.13 -5.84
CA GLN A 246 -16.29 -0.53 -7.13
C GLN A 246 -15.21 -0.94 -8.12
N LEU A 247 -15.62 -1.44 -9.28
CA LEU A 247 -14.71 -1.79 -10.37
C LEU A 247 -14.59 -0.61 -11.35
N GLY A 248 -13.36 -0.26 -11.70
CA GLY A 248 -13.05 0.67 -12.78
C GLY A 248 -11.94 0.13 -13.69
N TYR A 249 -11.55 0.91 -14.69
CA TYR A 249 -10.48 0.51 -15.60
C TYR A 249 -9.13 0.59 -14.88
N GLY A 250 -8.50 -0.57 -14.64
CA GLY A 250 -7.23 -0.66 -13.92
C GLY A 250 -7.32 -0.32 -12.43
N CYS A 251 -8.53 -0.23 -11.86
CA CYS A 251 -8.72 0.15 -10.47
C CYS A 251 -9.85 -0.63 -9.79
N ILE A 252 -9.65 -0.95 -8.50
CA ILE A 252 -10.63 -1.59 -7.63
C ILE A 252 -10.72 -0.75 -6.35
N GLY A 253 -11.83 -0.04 -6.15
CA GLY A 253 -12.06 0.77 -4.95
C GLY A 253 -12.86 0.01 -3.89
N LEU A 254 -12.54 0.23 -2.61
CA LEU A 254 -13.34 -0.29 -1.49
C LEU A 254 -14.54 0.63 -1.23
N ARG A 255 -15.73 0.06 -1.10
CA ARG A 255 -16.97 0.80 -0.85
C ARG A 255 -17.55 0.50 0.53
N ASP A 256 -17.52 -0.77 0.92
CA ASP A 256 -17.93 -1.22 2.25
C ASP A 256 -16.86 -2.16 2.81
N ALA A 257 -15.93 -1.57 3.54
CA ALA A 257 -14.81 -2.29 4.16
C ALA A 257 -15.29 -3.24 5.26
N GLU A 258 -16.30 -2.82 6.03
CA GLU A 258 -16.83 -3.58 7.14
C GLU A 258 -17.55 -4.83 6.65
N ALA A 259 -18.43 -4.71 5.66
CA ALA A 259 -19.11 -5.87 5.07
C ALA A 259 -18.12 -6.85 4.44
N LEU A 260 -17.10 -6.35 3.71
CA LEU A 260 -16.07 -7.20 3.13
C LEU A 260 -15.23 -7.91 4.21
N ARG A 261 -14.95 -7.24 5.34
CA ARG A 261 -14.26 -7.84 6.50
C ARG A 261 -15.11 -8.92 7.15
N SER A 262 -16.39 -8.66 7.40
CA SER A 262 -17.33 -9.64 7.94
C SER A 262 -17.39 -10.88 7.04
N PHE A 263 -17.43 -10.69 5.71
CA PHE A 263 -17.38 -11.79 4.76
C PHE A 263 -16.06 -12.58 4.84
N ALA A 264 -14.91 -11.90 4.88
CA ALA A 264 -13.60 -12.53 4.96
C ALA A 264 -13.42 -13.37 6.24
N LEU A 265 -13.99 -12.92 7.36
CA LEU A 265 -13.90 -13.59 8.67
C LEU A 265 -14.95 -14.70 8.86
N ALA A 266 -16.15 -14.56 8.28
CA ALA A 266 -17.25 -15.51 8.50
C ALA A 266 -17.01 -16.92 7.91
N GLY A 267 -15.97 -17.09 7.08
CA GLY A 267 -15.67 -18.35 6.43
C GLY A 267 -14.34 -19.00 6.83
N GLN A 268 -13.66 -18.47 7.86
CA GLN A 268 -12.53 -19.12 8.53
C GLN A 268 -13.03 -20.14 9.56
#